data_AF-M2RSC2-F1
#
_entry.id   AF-M2RSC2-F1
#
_cell.length_a   1.000
_cell.length_b   1.000
_cell.length_c   1.000
_cell.angle_alpha   90.00
_cell.angle_beta   90.00
_cell.angle_gamma   90.00
#
_symmetry.space_group_name_H-M   'P 1'
#
loop_
_entity.id
_entity.type
_entity.pdbx_description
1 polymer ?
#
loop_
_entity_poly.entity_id
_entity_poly.type
_entity_poly.pdbx_seq_one_letter_code
_entity_poly.pdbx_strand_id
1 'polypeptide(L)'
;LAGAVYTHPVGHEAPGDMIPRHISMLRAVCGSDFSENIVVATTHWDCIEKEKGSHLHENIHPLIFQTLVKEGAVLLKHDNGIDSAQAIVRHLIEAEPKAPLLQTELMEEGERLEDTDIG
;
A
#
# COMPACT_ATOMS: atom_id res chain seq x y z
N LEU A 1 5.08 9.25 12.96
CA LEU A 1 4.08 8.99 11.89
C LEU A 1 4.30 7.54 11.48
N ALA A 2 3.28 6.70 11.32
CA ALA A 2 3.50 5.25 11.37
C ALA A 2 2.66 4.42 10.40
N GLY A 3 2.23 4.98 9.27
CA GLY A 3 1.43 4.21 8.33
C GLY A 3 1.41 4.83 6.95
N ALA A 4 1.38 3.98 5.92
CA ALA A 4 1.19 4.38 4.55
C ALA A 4 -0.07 3.72 3.97
N VAL A 5 -0.79 4.47 3.15
CA VAL A 5 -1.94 3.97 2.39
C VAL A 5 -1.59 4.03 0.91
N TYR A 6 -1.56 2.87 0.25
CA TYR A 6 -1.42 2.78 -1.20
C TYR A 6 -2.79 2.51 -1.83
N THR A 7 -3.31 3.42 -2.65
CA THR A 7 -4.63 3.26 -3.26
C THR A 7 -4.56 2.63 -4.65
N HIS A 8 -5.42 1.64 -4.91
CA HIS A 8 -5.51 0.96 -6.21
C HIS A 8 -6.98 0.82 -6.66
N PRO A 9 -7.39 1.29 -7.86
CA PRO A 9 -8.75 1.10 -8.33
C PRO A 9 -9.08 -0.40 -8.46
N VAL A 10 -10.19 -0.86 -7.87
CA VAL A 10 -10.55 -2.29 -7.83
C VAL A 10 -10.72 -2.89 -9.22
N GLY A 11 -11.24 -2.12 -10.18
CA GLY A 11 -11.45 -2.57 -11.56
C GLY A 11 -10.22 -2.55 -12.45
N HIS A 12 -9.07 -2.10 -11.92
CA HIS A 12 -7.83 -2.11 -12.67
C HIS A 12 -7.18 -3.50 -12.57
N GLU A 13 -7.55 -4.36 -13.52
CA GLU A 13 -6.94 -5.67 -13.78
C GLU A 13 -5.57 -5.46 -14.43
N ALA A 14 -4.56 -5.03 -13.68
CA ALA A 14 -3.32 -4.53 -14.26
C ALA A 14 -2.62 -5.55 -15.19
N PRO A 15 -2.58 -5.31 -16.51
CA PRO A 15 -1.75 -6.07 -17.43
C PRO A 15 -0.60 -5.13 -17.85
N GLY A 16 0.46 -5.03 -17.05
CA GLY A 16 1.63 -4.24 -17.44
C GLY A 16 2.67 -3.92 -16.36
N ASP A 17 3.86 -3.54 -16.83
CA ASP A 17 5.10 -3.33 -16.07
C ASP A 17 5.07 -2.21 -15.01
N MET A 18 3.95 -1.47 -14.88
CA MET A 18 3.85 -0.30 -13.98
C MET A 18 3.60 -0.67 -12.52
N ILE A 19 2.80 -1.69 -12.23
CA ILE A 19 2.55 -2.08 -10.83
C ILE A 19 3.82 -2.55 -10.12
N PRO A 20 4.64 -3.46 -10.71
CA PRO A 20 5.90 -3.85 -10.10
C PRO A 20 6.79 -2.65 -9.81
N ARG A 21 6.86 -1.66 -10.73
CA ARG A 21 7.64 -0.44 -10.53
C ARG A 21 7.13 0.40 -9.35
N HIS A 22 5.82 0.60 -9.24
CA HIS A 22 5.23 1.36 -8.13
C HIS A 22 5.41 0.64 -6.79
N ILE A 23 5.28 -0.68 -6.76
CA ILE A 23 5.55 -1.49 -5.56
C ILE A 23 7.02 -1.38 -5.17
N SER A 24 7.95 -1.50 -6.13
CA SER A 24 9.39 -1.33 -5.85
C SER A 24 9.71 0.05 -5.29
N MET A 25 9.13 1.11 -5.88
CA MET A 25 9.30 2.47 -5.37
C MET A 25 8.72 2.63 -3.95
N LEU A 26 7.52 2.10 -3.69
CA LEU A 26 6.92 2.12 -2.36
C LEU A 26 7.81 1.39 -1.34
N ARG A 27 8.40 0.26 -1.73
CA ARG A 27 9.34 -0.49 -0.87
C ARG A 27 10.64 0.26 -0.63
N ALA A 28 11.16 1.00 -1.60
CA ALA A 28 12.33 1.86 -1.40
C ALA A 28 12.02 3.00 -0.40
N VAL A 29 10.84 3.62 -0.49
CA VAL A 29 10.39 4.65 0.47
C VAL A 29 10.24 4.08 1.89
N CYS A 30 9.58 2.93 1.99
CA CYS A 30 9.14 2.38 3.27
C CYS A 30 10.23 1.52 3.95
N GLY A 31 11.06 0.82 3.19
CA GLY A 31 11.86 -0.29 3.68
C GLY A 31 11.02 -1.57 3.87
N SER A 32 11.66 -2.74 3.87
CA SER A 32 10.98 -4.03 4.06
C SER A 32 10.29 -4.16 5.42
N ASP A 33 10.88 -3.55 6.45
CA ASP A 33 10.45 -3.73 7.84
C ASP A 33 9.21 -2.89 8.20
N PHE A 34 8.79 -2.01 7.28
CA PHE A 34 7.64 -1.12 7.40
C PHE A 34 6.37 -1.73 6.78
N SER A 35 6.44 -2.88 6.13
CA SER A 35 5.29 -3.42 5.37
C SER A 35 4.03 -3.70 6.22
N GLU A 36 4.16 -4.00 7.52
CA GLU A 36 3.02 -4.10 8.47
C GLU A 36 2.28 -2.76 8.67
N ASN A 37 2.95 -1.64 8.38
CA ASN A 37 2.41 -0.29 8.44
C ASN A 37 1.87 0.16 7.07
N ILE A 38 1.69 -0.77 6.11
CA ILE A 38 1.15 -0.48 4.79
C ILE A 38 -0.25 -1.09 4.64
N VAL A 39 -1.21 -0.25 4.27
CA VAL A 39 -2.52 -0.70 3.78
C VAL A 39 -2.61 -0.44 2.28
N VAL A 40 -2.86 -1.50 1.51
CA VAL A 40 -3.28 -1.38 0.11
C VAL A 40 -4.81 -1.24 0.07
N ALA A 41 -5.29 -0.02 -0.15
CA ALA A 41 -6.70 0.30 -0.18
C ALA A 41 -7.25 0.21 -1.61
N THR A 42 -8.15 -0.74 -1.86
CA THR A 42 -8.86 -0.83 -3.14
C THR A 42 -10.00 0.20 -3.22
N THR A 43 -10.04 1.00 -4.28
CA THR A 43 -10.97 2.14 -4.45
C THR A 43 -11.86 2.01 -5.70
N HIS A 44 -12.72 2.99 -5.98
CA HIS A 44 -13.61 3.04 -7.16
C HIS A 44 -14.57 1.85 -7.28
N TRP A 45 -15.10 1.39 -6.13
CA TRP A 45 -16.05 0.27 -6.07
C TRP A 45 -17.41 0.58 -6.68
N ASP A 46 -17.72 1.86 -6.85
CA ASP A 46 -18.89 2.38 -7.55
C ASP A 46 -18.77 2.32 -9.08
N CYS A 47 -17.56 2.11 -9.61
CA CYS A 47 -17.29 2.05 -11.06
C CYS A 47 -17.25 0.63 -11.63
N ILE A 48 -17.54 -0.42 -10.84
CA ILE A 48 -17.50 -1.81 -11.28
C ILE A 48 -18.70 -2.60 -10.77
N GLU A 49 -19.06 -3.67 -11.49
CA GLU A 49 -20.01 -4.66 -11.00
C GLU A 49 -19.51 -5.32 -9.71
N LYS A 50 -20.40 -5.45 -8.72
CA LYS A 50 -20.05 -5.93 -7.37
C LYS A 50 -19.37 -7.30 -7.39
N GLU A 51 -19.92 -8.26 -8.12
CA GLU A 51 -19.37 -9.63 -8.19
C GLU A 51 -17.97 -9.64 -8.80
N LYS A 52 -17.80 -8.90 -9.90
CA LYS A 52 -16.50 -8.74 -10.56
C LYS A 52 -15.49 -8.05 -9.63
N GLY A 53 -15.88 -6.96 -8.97
CA GLY A 53 -15.02 -6.24 -8.03
C GLY A 53 -14.58 -7.11 -6.85
N SER A 54 -15.51 -7.86 -6.24
CA SER A 54 -15.21 -8.83 -5.19
C SER A 54 -14.25 -9.91 -5.68
N HIS A 55 -14.47 -10.48 -6.87
CA HIS A 55 -13.58 -11.48 -7.42
C HIS A 55 -12.14 -10.95 -7.59
N LEU A 56 -11.99 -9.74 -8.14
CA LEU A 56 -10.69 -9.10 -8.30
C LEU A 56 -10.00 -8.83 -6.95
N HIS A 57 -10.73 -8.28 -5.98
CA HIS A 57 -10.21 -7.97 -4.65
C HIS A 57 -9.76 -9.21 -3.88
N GLU A 58 -10.54 -10.29 -3.93
CA GLU A 58 -10.28 -11.48 -3.13
C GLU A 58 -9.26 -12.43 -3.79
N ASN A 59 -9.22 -12.49 -5.13
CA ASN A 59 -8.47 -13.54 -5.84
C ASN A 59 -7.30 -13.01 -6.68
N ILE A 60 -7.40 -11.79 -7.22
CA ILE A 60 -6.42 -11.26 -8.17
C ILE A 60 -5.47 -10.26 -7.50
N HIS A 61 -6.00 -9.27 -6.77
CA HIS A 61 -5.19 -8.25 -6.11
C HIS A 61 -4.18 -8.81 -5.09
N PRO A 62 -4.48 -9.86 -4.30
CA PRO A 62 -3.48 -10.47 -3.43
C PRO A 62 -2.29 -11.09 -4.18
N LEU A 63 -2.50 -11.53 -5.43
CA LEU A 63 -1.42 -12.03 -6.29
C LEU A 63 -0.59 -10.89 -6.87
N ILE A 64 -1.24 -9.78 -7.24
CA ILE A 64 -0.58 -8.57 -7.74
C ILE A 64 0.31 -7.94 -6.67
N PHE A 65 -0.21 -7.81 -5.44
CA PHE A 65 0.49 -7.20 -4.30
C PHE A 65 1.19 -8.25 -3.43
N GLN A 66 1.47 -9.44 -3.97
CA GLN A 66 1.97 -10.57 -3.19
C GLN A 66 3.24 -10.22 -2.39
N THR A 67 4.15 -9.44 -2.95
CA THR A 67 5.38 -9.01 -2.25
C THR A 67 5.06 -8.25 -0.97
N LEU A 68 4.18 -7.25 -1.04
CA LEU A 68 3.77 -6.45 0.12
C LEU A 68 2.99 -7.30 1.13
N VAL A 69 2.06 -8.14 0.64
CA VAL A 69 1.24 -9.01 1.49
C VAL A 69 2.10 -10.03 2.24
N LYS A 70 3.12 -10.60 1.60
CA LYS A 70 4.08 -11.50 2.25
C LYS A 70 4.91 -10.81 3.33
N GLU A 71 5.12 -9.50 3.21
CA GLU A 71 5.88 -8.68 4.16
C GLU A 71 4.98 -8.08 5.27
N GLY A 72 3.69 -8.41 5.30
CA GLY A 72 2.77 -8.01 6.37
C GLY A 72 1.78 -6.91 6.00
N ALA A 73 1.84 -6.37 4.78
CA ALA A 73 0.84 -5.39 4.33
C ALA A 73 -0.54 -6.04 4.18
N VAL A 74 -1.59 -5.27 4.43
CA VAL A 74 -2.97 -5.75 4.28
C VAL A 74 -3.67 -5.11 3.10
N LEU A 75 -4.52 -5.89 2.43
CA LEU A 75 -5.40 -5.40 1.38
C LEU A 75 -6.77 -5.10 1.99
N LEU A 76 -7.23 -3.85 1.93
CA LEU A 76 -8.53 -3.44 2.46
C LEU A 76 -9.40 -2.77 1.39
N LYS A 77 -10.72 -2.85 1.55
CA LYS A 77 -11.69 -2.16 0.70
C LYS A 77 -11.92 -0.74 1.22
N HIS A 78 -11.83 0.25 0.34
CA HIS A 78 -12.35 1.61 0.58
C HIS A 78 -13.47 1.92 -0.41
N ASP A 79 -14.70 1.95 0.06
CA ASP A 79 -15.92 2.09 -0.74
C ASP A 79 -16.53 3.50 -0.69
N ASN A 80 -15.67 4.53 -0.57
CA ASN A 80 -16.05 5.92 -0.37
C ASN A 80 -16.90 6.18 0.92
N GLY A 81 -17.08 5.15 1.75
CA GLY A 81 -17.76 5.24 3.04
C GLY A 81 -16.82 5.64 4.17
N ILE A 82 -17.40 6.27 5.20
CA ILE A 82 -16.65 6.64 6.41
C ILE A 82 -16.18 5.40 7.19
N ASP A 83 -17.00 4.34 7.22
CA ASP A 83 -16.68 3.11 7.96
C ASP A 83 -15.46 2.40 7.37
N SER A 84 -15.36 2.32 6.04
CA SER A 84 -14.19 1.73 5.39
C SER A 84 -12.92 2.57 5.55
N ALA A 85 -13.04 3.90 5.51
CA ALA A 85 -11.92 4.79 5.83
C ALA A 85 -11.45 4.64 7.28
N GLN A 86 -12.39 4.55 8.24
CA GLN A 86 -12.06 4.34 9.64
C GLN A 86 -11.41 2.97 9.89
N ALA A 87 -11.85 1.93 9.19
CA ALA A 87 -11.23 0.60 9.29
C ALA A 87 -9.74 0.64 8.85
N ILE A 88 -9.44 1.33 7.75
CA ILE A 88 -8.07 1.53 7.25
C ILE A 88 -7.23 2.29 8.30
N VAL A 89 -7.74 3.41 8.79
CA VAL A 89 -7.02 4.24 9.78
C VAL A 89 -6.81 3.48 11.09
N ARG A 90 -7.82 2.74 11.56
CA ARG A 90 -7.71 1.95 12.80
C ARG A 90 -6.63 0.89 12.68
N HIS A 91 -6.57 0.19 11.56
CA HIS A 91 -5.51 -0.79 11.30
C HIS A 91 -4.11 -0.18 11.41
N LEU A 92 -3.91 1.00 10.80
CA LEU A 92 -2.62 1.69 10.85
C LEU A 92 -2.25 2.23 12.24
N ILE A 93 -3.23 2.64 13.05
CA ILE A 93 -2.99 3.13 14.41
C ILE A 93 -2.67 1.99 15.39
N GLU A 94 -3.21 0.80 15.14
CA GLU A 94 -2.94 -0.39 15.94
C GLU A 94 -1.57 -1.03 15.64
N ALA A 95 -0.97 -0.72 14.49
CA ALA A 95 0.37 -1.17 14.13
C ALA A 95 1.45 -0.49 14.98
N GLU A 96 2.56 -1.19 15.22
CA GLU A 96 3.71 -0.63 15.94
C GLU A 96 4.29 0.55 15.16
N PRO A 97 4.52 1.72 15.79
CA PRO A 97 5.05 2.88 15.09
C PRO A 97 6.45 2.65 14.51
N LYS A 98 6.54 2.65 13.19
CA LYS A 98 7.82 2.62 12.45
C LYS A 98 7.97 3.87 11.61
N ALA A 99 9.20 4.37 11.46
CA ALA A 99 9.50 5.41 10.49
C ALA A 99 9.76 4.75 9.12
N PRO A 100 9.28 5.33 8.01
CA PRO A 100 9.69 4.89 6.68
C PRO A 100 11.21 5.03 6.51
N LEU A 101 11.85 4.11 5.78
CA LEU A 101 13.30 4.14 5.50
C LEU A 101 13.77 5.51 5.01
N LEU A 102 13.08 6.09 4.03
CA LEU A 102 13.43 7.41 3.49
C LEU A 102 13.41 8.51 4.56
N GLN A 103 12.51 8.40 5.54
CA GLN A 103 12.47 9.37 6.63
C GLN A 103 13.73 9.26 7.50
N THR A 104 14.17 8.03 7.79
CA THR A 104 15.41 7.75 8.54
C THR A 104 16.64 8.26 7.79
N GLU A 105 16.78 7.92 6.50
CA GLU A 105 17.90 8.34 5.64
C GLU A 105 18.03 9.87 5.60
N LEU A 106 16.92 10.58 5.33
CA LEU A 106 16.94 12.04 5.18
C LEU A 106 17.08 12.79 6.50
N MET A 107 16.45 12.31 7.58
CA MET A 107 16.35 13.08 8.84
C MET A 107 17.39 12.67 9.87
N GLU A 108 17.68 11.38 9.98
CA GLU A 108 18.56 10.83 11.01
C GLU A 108 19.98 10.65 10.47
N GLU A 109 20.12 10.13 9.25
CA GLU A 109 21.41 9.87 8.62
C GLU A 109 21.95 11.08 7.84
N GLY A 110 21.06 12.01 7.47
CA GLY A 110 21.42 13.27 6.81
C GLY A 110 21.80 13.10 5.34
N GLU A 111 21.35 12.02 4.71
CA GLU A 111 21.52 11.78 3.29
C GLU A 111 20.73 12.78 2.45
N ARG A 112 21.16 12.98 1.20
CA ARG A 112 20.37 13.71 0.22
C ARG A 112 19.48 12.73 -0.50
N LEU A 113 18.31 13.19 -0.96
CA LEU A 113 17.39 12.34 -1.73
C LEU A 113 18.08 11.66 -2.93
N GLU A 114 19.01 12.35 -3.60
CA GLU A 114 19.80 11.84 -4.73
C GLU A 114 20.77 10.70 -4.38
N ASP A 115 21.07 10.52 -3.09
CA ASP A 115 21.96 9.47 -2.58
C ASP A 115 21.19 8.24 -2.04
N THR A 116 19.85 8.33 -1.95
CA THR A 116 18.97 7.24 -1.47
C THR A 116 18.54 6.28 -2.59
N ASP A 117 17.93 5.14 -2.26
CA ASP A 117 17.39 4.16 -3.22
C ASP A 117 16.27 4.69 -4.14
N ILE A 118 15.83 5.94 -3.93
CA ILE A 118 14.76 6.62 -4.68
C ILE A 118 15.31 7.71 -5.62
N GLY A 119 16.59 8.08 -5.44
CA GLY A 119 17.31 9.15 -6.14
C GLY A 119 17.80 8.83 -7.55
#